data_AF-A0A183L1M3-F1
#
_entry.id   AF-A0A183L1M3-F1
#
_cell.length_a   1.000
_cell.length_b   1.000
_cell.length_c   1.000
_cell.angle_alpha   90.00
_cell.angle_beta   90.00
_cell.angle_gamma   90.00
#
_symmetry.space_group_name_H-M   'P 1'
#
loop_
_entity.id
_entity.type
_entity.pdbx_description
1 polymer ?
#
loop_
_entity_poly.entity_id
_entity_poly.type
_entity_poly.pdbx_seq_one_letter_code
_entity_poly.pdbx_strand_id
1 'polypeptide(L)'
;MKAPEGFRLPNPIDFETHPPPELPKYLKHQVYDKPEVFAKVDSHAIQVAEYQHPTFRDLMWDLLYRYKLDELERARVIFRWMTAKDMQNIHFENVPPNSPEDVLMSFSTNRGTFSRIYSEIHCVTVSGYAKGVDYLPGDKFCGLPPNHSWNVIYIRGSWQLVDVHWAARYLSSGKNVPENVVYEYDDFYFMMEPQQAVYSHFPEDQRWQLLPVPLTLSQFENLPLTKSQFFKCAIDFLQQHHGVVRTQDGCLRMTLGFWRPGGFTYKLQYLVTSYNNPDLDSLTAYPSELTDQVPNLNVDLKCFVLQETTKDRLNFFFRLPASGIYYLTIYAQVSSK
;
A
#
# COMPACT_ATOMS: atom_id res chain seq x y z
N MET A 1 -22.46 -20.59 -2.47
CA MET A 1 -23.86 -20.97 -2.14
C MET A 1 -24.81 -20.27 -3.11
N LYS A 2 -26.02 -20.79 -3.40
CA LYS A 2 -26.99 -20.09 -4.29
C LYS A 2 -27.88 -19.16 -3.48
N ALA A 3 -28.17 -17.98 -4.02
CA ALA A 3 -29.08 -17.04 -3.39
C ALA A 3 -30.55 -17.52 -3.47
N PRO A 4 -31.36 -17.33 -2.41
CA PRO A 4 -32.77 -17.75 -2.36
C PRO A 4 -33.58 -17.29 -3.56
N GLU A 5 -34.57 -18.08 -3.96
CA GLU A 5 -35.49 -17.68 -5.02
C GLU A 5 -36.18 -16.35 -4.66
N GLY A 6 -36.16 -15.40 -5.59
CA GLY A 6 -36.72 -14.06 -5.40
C GLY A 6 -35.77 -13.00 -4.82
N PHE A 7 -34.59 -13.37 -4.29
CA PHE A 7 -33.60 -12.37 -3.88
C PHE A 7 -33.14 -11.54 -5.09
N ARG A 8 -33.12 -10.22 -4.94
CA ARG A 8 -32.64 -9.27 -5.96
C ARG A 8 -31.65 -8.32 -5.30
N LEU A 9 -30.56 -8.04 -6.00
CA LEU A 9 -29.63 -7.01 -5.56
C LEU A 9 -30.28 -5.64 -5.68
N PRO A 10 -29.95 -4.71 -4.76
CA PRO A 10 -30.28 -3.31 -4.93
C PRO A 10 -29.66 -2.77 -6.22
N ASN A 11 -30.24 -1.69 -6.73
CA ASN A 11 -29.63 -0.96 -7.84
C ASN A 11 -28.28 -0.40 -7.37
N PRO A 12 -27.23 -0.46 -8.22
CA PRO A 12 -25.97 0.18 -7.93
C PRO A 12 -26.18 1.67 -7.67
N ILE A 13 -25.36 2.21 -6.76
CA ILE A 13 -25.26 3.66 -6.57
C ILE A 13 -24.85 4.32 -7.88
N ASP A 14 -25.54 5.41 -8.24
CA ASP A 14 -25.20 6.23 -9.40
C ASP A 14 -23.93 7.05 -9.11
N PHE A 15 -22.97 7.02 -10.04
CA PHE A 15 -21.71 7.75 -9.92
C PHE A 15 -21.92 9.26 -9.76
N GLU A 16 -22.96 9.81 -10.37
CA GLU A 16 -23.31 11.24 -10.26
C GLU A 16 -23.80 11.63 -8.85
N THR A 17 -24.11 10.64 -8.02
CA THR A 17 -24.60 10.85 -6.64
C THR A 17 -23.52 10.73 -5.58
N HIS A 18 -22.25 10.52 -5.98
CA HIS A 18 -21.15 10.49 -5.02
C HIS A 18 -21.02 11.82 -4.27
N PRO A 19 -20.85 11.79 -2.93
CA PRO A 19 -20.47 12.99 -2.18
C PRO A 19 -19.20 13.63 -2.77
N PRO A 20 -19.05 14.96 -2.69
CA PRO A 20 -17.79 15.57 -3.11
C PRO A 20 -16.63 15.08 -2.23
N PRO A 21 -15.38 15.11 -2.72
CA PRO A 21 -14.22 14.83 -1.88
C PRO A 21 -14.14 15.82 -0.72
N GLU A 22 -14.06 15.31 0.50
CA GLU A 22 -13.96 16.09 1.74
C GLU A 22 -13.02 15.40 2.74
N LEU A 23 -12.51 16.16 3.72
CA LEU A 23 -11.66 15.60 4.75
C LEU A 23 -12.38 14.48 5.52
N PRO A 24 -11.68 13.40 5.89
CA PRO A 24 -12.32 12.34 6.67
C PRO A 24 -12.79 12.88 8.01
N LYS A 25 -14.04 12.61 8.35
CA LYS A 25 -14.66 13.02 9.63
C LYS A 25 -14.12 12.23 10.82
N TYR A 26 -13.51 11.08 10.53
CA TYR A 26 -12.84 10.23 11.49
C TYR A 26 -11.70 9.46 10.82
N LEU A 27 -10.74 9.05 11.63
CA LEU A 27 -9.57 8.26 11.22
C LEU A 27 -9.70 6.81 11.68
N LYS A 28 -8.97 5.91 11.04
CA LYS A 28 -9.01 4.47 11.32
C LYS A 28 -8.80 4.14 12.78
N HIS A 29 -7.80 4.74 13.43
CA HIS A 29 -7.52 4.49 14.85
C HIS A 29 -8.66 4.91 15.79
N GLN A 30 -9.60 5.74 15.33
CA GLN A 30 -10.79 6.15 16.10
C GLN A 30 -11.96 5.16 15.91
N VAL A 31 -11.87 4.26 14.93
CA VAL A 31 -12.91 3.29 14.59
C VAL A 31 -12.61 1.92 15.20
N TYR A 32 -11.36 1.46 15.11
CA TYR A 32 -10.93 0.20 15.71
C TYR A 32 -9.42 0.18 16.01
N ASP A 33 -9.03 -0.46 17.12
CA ASP A 33 -7.62 -0.53 17.53
C ASP A 33 -6.84 -1.62 16.80
N LYS A 34 -7.47 -2.78 16.61
CA LYS A 34 -6.83 -3.96 16.01
C LYS A 34 -7.82 -4.74 15.14
N PRO A 35 -7.34 -5.39 14.06
CA PRO A 35 -8.22 -6.06 13.10
C PRO A 35 -9.00 -7.26 13.67
N GLU A 36 -8.62 -7.82 14.82
CA GLU A 36 -9.30 -8.99 15.40
C GLU A 36 -10.76 -8.70 15.79
N VAL A 37 -11.15 -7.43 15.92
CA VAL A 37 -12.57 -7.05 16.08
C VAL A 37 -13.43 -7.53 14.90
N PHE A 38 -12.83 -7.67 13.72
CA PHE A 38 -13.48 -8.17 12.51
C PHE A 38 -13.28 -9.67 12.29
N ALA A 39 -12.72 -10.43 13.25
CA ALA A 39 -12.34 -11.83 13.03
C ALA A 39 -13.48 -12.69 12.43
N LYS A 40 -14.72 -12.51 12.90
CA LYS A 40 -15.89 -13.24 12.36
C LYS A 40 -16.23 -12.85 10.92
N VAL A 41 -16.18 -11.54 10.64
CA VAL A 41 -16.41 -10.98 9.29
C VAL A 41 -15.33 -11.47 8.34
N ASP A 42 -14.07 -11.45 8.79
CA ASP A 42 -12.93 -11.89 8.00
C ASP A 42 -12.97 -13.39 7.73
N SER A 43 -13.29 -14.22 8.73
CA SER A 43 -13.46 -15.67 8.53
C SER A 43 -14.57 -15.98 7.52
N HIS A 44 -15.69 -15.26 7.56
CA HIS A 44 -16.76 -15.40 6.57
C HIS A 44 -16.27 -15.03 5.17
N ALA A 45 -15.60 -13.88 5.02
CA ALA A 45 -15.07 -13.43 3.75
C ALA A 45 -14.08 -14.44 3.13
N ILE A 46 -13.17 -14.99 3.95
CA ILE A 46 -12.19 -16.00 3.55
C ILE A 46 -12.90 -17.29 3.12
N GLN A 47 -13.88 -17.75 3.90
CA GLN A 47 -14.67 -18.93 3.54
C GLN A 47 -15.40 -18.75 2.21
N VAL A 48 -16.03 -17.58 1.98
CA VAL A 48 -16.70 -17.29 0.71
C VAL A 48 -15.70 -17.24 -0.46
N ALA A 49 -14.47 -16.79 -0.23
CA ALA A 49 -13.43 -16.72 -1.26
C ALA A 49 -12.98 -18.10 -1.79
N GLU A 50 -13.08 -19.16 -0.97
CA GLU A 50 -12.75 -20.54 -1.34
C GLU A 50 -13.71 -21.13 -2.39
N TYR A 51 -14.92 -20.60 -2.49
CA TYR A 51 -15.93 -21.09 -3.43
C TYR A 51 -15.96 -20.28 -4.73
N GLN A 52 -16.34 -20.94 -5.82
CA GLN A 52 -16.78 -20.26 -7.04
C GLN A 52 -18.30 -20.11 -7.00
N HIS A 53 -18.79 -18.92 -7.33
CA HIS A 53 -20.22 -18.62 -7.37
C HIS A 53 -20.67 -18.53 -8.84
N PRO A 54 -21.79 -19.15 -9.22
CA PRO A 54 -22.28 -19.13 -10.60
C PRO A 54 -22.52 -17.73 -11.17
N THR A 55 -23.00 -16.81 -10.32
CA THR A 55 -23.40 -15.46 -10.70
C THR A 55 -22.92 -14.44 -9.66
N PHE A 56 -22.80 -13.16 -10.06
CA PHE A 56 -22.51 -12.07 -9.11
C PHE A 56 -23.58 -11.96 -8.03
N ARG A 57 -24.84 -12.22 -8.38
CA ARG A 57 -25.96 -12.26 -7.43
C ARG A 57 -25.73 -13.27 -6.31
N ASP A 58 -25.29 -14.48 -6.65
CA ASP A 58 -25.04 -15.54 -5.67
C ASP A 58 -23.85 -15.19 -4.76
N LEU A 59 -22.79 -14.61 -5.33
CA LEU A 59 -21.65 -14.10 -4.58
C LEU A 59 -22.10 -13.03 -3.58
N MET A 60 -22.78 -11.99 -4.04
CA MET A 60 -23.18 -10.86 -3.21
C MET A 60 -24.14 -11.28 -2.11
N TRP A 61 -25.06 -12.21 -2.38
CA TRP A 61 -25.93 -12.74 -1.35
C TRP A 61 -25.16 -13.47 -0.24
N ASP A 62 -24.27 -14.40 -0.60
CA ASP A 62 -23.47 -15.18 0.36
C ASP A 62 -22.55 -14.25 1.16
N LEU A 63 -21.96 -13.27 0.49
CA LEU A 63 -21.00 -12.34 1.07
C LEU A 63 -21.65 -11.29 2.00
N LEU A 64 -22.73 -10.62 1.54
CA LEU A 64 -23.28 -9.42 2.21
C LEU A 64 -24.63 -9.62 2.90
N TYR A 65 -25.43 -10.61 2.48
CA TYR A 65 -26.84 -10.71 2.88
C TYR A 65 -27.17 -11.93 3.71
N ARG A 66 -26.30 -12.94 3.68
CA ARG A 66 -26.43 -14.13 4.53
C ARG A 66 -26.42 -13.78 6.01
N TYR A 67 -25.67 -12.74 6.39
CA TYR A 67 -25.64 -12.20 7.73
C TYR A 67 -26.04 -10.72 7.74
N LYS A 68 -26.57 -10.27 8.86
CA LYS A 68 -26.86 -8.85 9.08
C LYS A 68 -25.55 -8.14 9.41
N LEU A 69 -24.97 -7.49 8.41
CA LEU A 69 -23.75 -6.69 8.53
C LEU A 69 -24.09 -5.20 8.55
N ASP A 70 -23.41 -4.42 9.37
CA ASP A 70 -23.45 -2.96 9.29
C ASP A 70 -22.62 -2.43 8.10
N GLU A 71 -22.67 -1.12 7.84
CA GLU A 71 -21.97 -0.50 6.70
C GLU A 71 -20.44 -0.71 6.73
N LEU A 72 -19.82 -0.67 7.91
CA LEU A 72 -18.38 -0.87 8.08
C LEU A 72 -18.01 -2.34 7.89
N GLU A 73 -18.82 -3.25 8.46
CA GLU A 73 -18.65 -4.70 8.28
C GLU A 73 -18.87 -5.12 6.82
N ARG A 74 -19.80 -4.48 6.11
CA ARG A 74 -20.00 -4.66 4.66
C ARG A 74 -18.77 -4.22 3.87
N ALA A 75 -18.20 -3.05 4.18
CA ALA A 75 -16.96 -2.63 3.56
C ALA A 75 -15.81 -3.61 3.86
N ARG A 76 -15.71 -4.05 5.11
CA ARG A 76 -14.69 -4.98 5.59
C ARG A 76 -14.77 -6.34 4.92
N VAL A 77 -15.96 -6.93 4.83
CA VAL A 77 -16.15 -8.27 4.26
C VAL A 77 -15.79 -8.28 2.77
N ILE A 78 -16.14 -7.21 2.05
CA ILE A 78 -15.78 -7.04 0.63
C ILE A 78 -14.27 -6.92 0.50
N PHE A 79 -13.64 -6.01 1.26
CA PHE A 79 -12.19 -5.84 1.29
C PHE A 79 -11.47 -7.17 1.56
N ARG A 80 -11.87 -7.88 2.63
CA ARG A 80 -11.22 -9.12 3.00
C ARG A 80 -11.43 -10.22 1.96
N TRP A 81 -12.63 -10.33 1.39
CA TRP A 81 -12.90 -11.28 0.31
C TRP A 81 -12.00 -11.03 -0.89
N MET A 82 -11.88 -9.77 -1.34
CA MET A 82 -11.01 -9.44 -2.47
C MET A 82 -9.54 -9.76 -2.19
N THR A 83 -9.06 -9.55 -0.97
CA THR A 83 -7.67 -9.90 -0.60
C THR A 83 -7.41 -11.40 -0.46
N ALA A 84 -8.45 -12.21 -0.33
CA ALA A 84 -8.36 -13.66 -0.16
C ALA A 84 -8.72 -14.43 -1.43
N LYS A 85 -9.53 -13.84 -2.32
CA LYS A 85 -9.96 -14.46 -3.57
C LYS A 85 -8.83 -14.45 -4.58
N ASP A 86 -8.61 -15.58 -5.22
CA ASP A 86 -7.78 -15.64 -6.42
C ASP A 86 -8.52 -14.95 -7.58
N MET A 87 -8.20 -13.68 -7.77
CA MET A 87 -8.81 -12.83 -8.80
C MET A 87 -8.34 -13.20 -10.22
N GLN A 88 -7.26 -13.96 -10.38
CA GLN A 88 -6.80 -14.43 -11.70
C GLN A 88 -7.61 -15.62 -12.19
N ASN A 89 -8.09 -16.46 -11.26
CA ASN A 89 -8.87 -17.67 -11.52
C ASN A 89 -10.35 -17.54 -11.13
N ILE A 90 -10.87 -16.32 -10.98
CA ILE A 90 -12.30 -16.10 -10.76
C ILE A 90 -13.08 -16.46 -12.03
N HIS A 91 -14.24 -17.08 -11.87
CA HIS A 91 -15.07 -17.51 -13.00
C HIS A 91 -16.56 -17.42 -12.66
N PHE A 92 -17.37 -16.99 -13.64
CA PHE A 92 -18.83 -16.96 -13.59
C PHE A 92 -19.42 -17.68 -14.81
N GLU A 93 -20.60 -18.29 -14.67
CA GLU A 93 -21.21 -19.09 -15.75
C GLU A 93 -21.68 -18.26 -16.95
N ASN A 94 -22.20 -17.07 -16.70
CA ASN A 94 -22.68 -16.14 -17.72
C ASN A 94 -22.11 -14.74 -17.46
N VAL A 95 -21.41 -14.20 -18.44
CA VAL A 95 -20.68 -12.92 -18.32
C VAL A 95 -21.12 -11.98 -19.45
N PRO A 96 -22.24 -11.26 -19.29
CA PRO A 96 -22.64 -10.24 -20.24
C PRO A 96 -21.61 -9.09 -20.30
N PRO A 97 -21.34 -8.49 -21.47
CA PRO A 97 -20.43 -7.34 -21.56
C PRO A 97 -20.85 -6.20 -20.63
N ASN A 98 -19.87 -5.61 -19.93
CA ASN A 98 -20.07 -4.55 -18.94
C ASN A 98 -20.88 -4.95 -17.70
N SER A 99 -21.09 -6.25 -17.42
CA SER A 99 -21.70 -6.69 -16.17
C SER A 99 -20.69 -6.63 -15.00
N PRO A 100 -21.14 -6.72 -13.73
CA PRO A 100 -20.23 -6.86 -12.60
C PRO A 100 -19.32 -8.09 -12.70
N GLU A 101 -19.83 -9.21 -13.25
CA GLU A 101 -19.05 -10.41 -13.55
C GLU A 101 -17.92 -10.10 -14.54
N ASP A 102 -18.21 -9.36 -15.62
CA ASP A 102 -17.22 -8.99 -16.64
C ASP A 102 -16.10 -8.14 -16.06
N VAL A 103 -16.45 -7.16 -15.21
CA VAL A 103 -15.46 -6.34 -14.51
C VAL A 103 -14.63 -7.16 -13.53
N LEU A 104 -15.23 -8.07 -12.76
CA LEU A 104 -14.49 -8.95 -11.86
C LEU A 104 -13.58 -9.93 -12.63
N MET A 105 -14.03 -10.44 -13.78
CA MET A 105 -13.23 -11.30 -14.65
C MET A 105 -12.08 -10.54 -15.31
N SER A 106 -12.24 -9.24 -15.57
CA SER A 106 -11.20 -8.41 -16.21
C SER A 106 -9.95 -8.20 -15.35
N PHE A 107 -9.98 -8.53 -14.05
CA PHE A 107 -8.79 -8.61 -13.20
C PHE A 107 -7.78 -9.65 -13.67
N SER A 108 -8.23 -10.74 -14.29
CA SER A 108 -7.33 -11.71 -14.96
C SER A 108 -6.50 -11.07 -16.09
N THR A 109 -6.96 -9.91 -16.61
CA THR A 109 -6.28 -9.14 -17.67
C THR A 109 -5.71 -7.80 -17.16
N ASN A 110 -5.58 -7.62 -15.84
CA ASN A 110 -5.10 -6.37 -15.22
C ASN A 110 -5.90 -5.10 -15.61
N ARG A 111 -7.19 -5.24 -15.94
CA ARG A 111 -8.08 -4.12 -16.32
C ARG A 111 -9.25 -3.89 -15.35
N GLY A 112 -9.37 -4.73 -14.33
CA GLY A 112 -10.47 -4.67 -13.36
C GLY A 112 -10.39 -3.47 -12.43
N THR A 113 -11.56 -2.97 -12.02
CA THR A 113 -11.72 -1.99 -10.95
C THR A 113 -12.58 -2.56 -9.84
N PHE A 114 -12.18 -2.35 -8.59
CA PHE A 114 -12.89 -2.93 -7.45
C PHE A 114 -14.14 -2.11 -7.04
N SER A 115 -14.39 -0.96 -7.67
CA SER A 115 -15.51 -0.10 -7.29
C SER A 115 -16.87 -0.79 -7.44
N ARG A 116 -17.03 -1.67 -8.43
CA ARG A 116 -18.31 -2.32 -8.72
C ARG A 116 -18.77 -3.34 -7.68
N ILE A 117 -17.86 -3.92 -6.89
CA ILE A 117 -18.27 -4.83 -5.81
C ILE A 117 -18.84 -4.07 -4.60
N TYR A 118 -18.48 -2.79 -4.45
CA TYR A 118 -19.07 -1.88 -3.46
C TYR A 118 -20.39 -1.29 -3.98
N SER A 119 -21.30 -2.11 -4.54
CA SER A 119 -22.51 -1.62 -5.21
C SER A 119 -23.46 -0.79 -4.33
N GLU A 120 -23.37 -0.95 -3.01
CA GLU A 120 -24.21 -0.29 -2.00
C GLU A 120 -23.43 0.71 -1.13
N ILE A 121 -22.16 0.95 -1.44
CA ILE A 121 -21.30 1.90 -0.72
C ILE A 121 -20.72 2.85 -1.77
N HIS A 122 -20.84 4.17 -1.60
CA HIS A 122 -20.22 5.09 -2.56
C HIS A 122 -18.71 4.78 -2.64
N CYS A 123 -18.24 4.41 -3.82
CA CYS A 123 -16.86 3.95 -4.02
C CYS A 123 -16.30 4.56 -5.31
N VAL A 124 -15.21 5.31 -5.16
CA VAL A 124 -14.51 5.96 -6.26
C VAL A 124 -13.18 5.25 -6.48
N THR A 125 -12.88 4.91 -7.74
CA THR A 125 -11.53 4.48 -8.13
C THR A 125 -10.68 5.71 -8.38
N VAL A 126 -9.58 5.84 -7.65
CA VAL A 126 -8.64 6.95 -7.76
C VAL A 126 -7.40 6.46 -8.48
N SER A 127 -7.09 7.10 -9.61
CA SER A 127 -5.87 6.89 -10.39
C SER A 127 -4.78 7.87 -9.94
N GLY A 128 -3.54 7.41 -9.92
CA GLY A 128 -2.43 8.22 -9.43
C GLY A 128 -1.06 7.58 -9.55
N TYR A 129 -0.12 8.23 -8.88
CA TYR A 129 1.26 7.79 -8.74
C TYR A 129 1.44 7.11 -7.39
N ALA A 130 2.07 5.94 -7.40
CA ALA A 130 2.45 5.25 -6.21
C ALA A 130 3.94 4.93 -6.20
N LYS A 131 4.57 5.09 -5.03
CA LYS A 131 5.96 4.68 -4.79
C LYS A 131 6.00 3.16 -4.59
N GLY A 132 5.98 2.45 -5.72
CA GLY A 132 5.84 0.99 -5.83
C GLY A 132 7.06 0.18 -5.38
N VAL A 133 7.30 -0.96 -6.02
CA VAL A 133 8.45 -1.85 -5.75
C VAL A 133 9.74 -1.29 -6.34
N ASP A 134 9.65 -0.72 -7.54
CA ASP A 134 10.82 -0.23 -8.28
C ASP A 134 11.14 1.24 -8.01
N TYR A 135 10.34 1.93 -7.18
CA TYR A 135 10.57 3.33 -6.82
C TYR A 135 11.78 3.46 -5.89
N LEU A 136 12.69 4.35 -6.24
CA LEU A 136 13.82 4.76 -5.42
C LEU A 136 13.66 6.24 -5.01
N PRO A 137 13.95 6.61 -3.75
CA PRO A 137 13.95 8.01 -3.34
C PRO A 137 14.81 8.88 -4.27
N GLY A 138 14.21 9.94 -4.82
CA GLY A 138 14.81 10.79 -5.86
C GLY A 138 14.11 10.68 -7.22
N ASP A 139 13.45 9.56 -7.49
CA ASP A 139 12.69 9.34 -8.74
C ASP A 139 11.58 10.39 -8.93
N LYS A 140 11.31 10.67 -10.20
CA LYS A 140 10.34 11.67 -10.66
C LYS A 140 9.17 11.02 -11.40
N PHE A 141 7.97 11.52 -11.14
CA PHE A 141 6.74 11.08 -11.81
C PHE A 141 6.30 12.05 -12.92
N CYS A 142 6.85 13.27 -12.94
CA CYS A 142 6.51 14.27 -13.95
C CYS A 142 6.73 13.72 -15.38
N GLY A 143 5.67 13.78 -16.21
CA GLY A 143 5.70 13.28 -17.59
C GLY A 143 5.48 11.77 -17.75
N LEU A 144 5.31 11.03 -16.64
CA LEU A 144 4.95 9.62 -16.67
C LEU A 144 3.42 9.45 -16.53
N PRO A 145 2.86 8.37 -17.11
CA PRO A 145 1.47 8.01 -16.83
C PRO A 145 1.32 7.55 -15.37
N PRO A 146 0.12 7.67 -14.79
CA PRO A 146 -0.23 7.04 -13.52
C PRO A 146 0.16 5.56 -13.52
N ASN A 147 0.77 5.09 -12.44
CA ASN A 147 1.28 3.73 -12.33
C ASN A 147 0.49 2.87 -11.33
N HIS A 148 -0.54 3.43 -10.68
CA HIS A 148 -1.35 2.70 -9.72
C HIS A 148 -2.77 3.27 -9.58
N SER A 149 -3.66 2.47 -9.01
CA SER A 149 -5.00 2.91 -8.61
C SER A 149 -5.46 2.24 -7.33
N TRP A 150 -6.25 2.96 -6.55
CA TRP A 150 -6.85 2.50 -5.29
C TRP A 150 -8.30 2.98 -5.20
N ASN A 151 -8.99 2.62 -4.13
CA ASN A 151 -10.38 3.02 -3.93
C ASN A 151 -10.51 3.98 -2.74
N VAL A 152 -11.53 4.83 -2.81
CA VAL A 152 -12.01 5.61 -1.68
C VAL A 152 -13.47 5.26 -1.48
N ILE A 153 -13.82 4.79 -0.29
CA ILE A 153 -15.17 4.35 0.05
C ILE A 153 -15.79 5.29 1.08
N TYR A 154 -17.08 5.60 0.92
CA TYR A 154 -17.82 6.46 1.84
C TYR A 154 -18.56 5.59 2.85
N ILE A 155 -18.12 5.63 4.10
CA ILE A 155 -18.71 4.85 5.19
C ILE A 155 -19.17 5.85 6.25
N ARG A 156 -20.39 5.70 6.79
CA ARG A 156 -20.90 6.49 7.94
C ARG A 156 -20.68 7.99 7.79
N GLY A 157 -20.85 8.50 6.57
CA GLY A 157 -20.70 9.92 6.27
C GLY A 157 -19.25 10.40 6.08
N SER A 158 -18.27 9.53 5.85
CA SER A 158 -16.86 9.91 5.68
C SER A 158 -16.17 9.09 4.60
N TRP A 159 -15.33 9.74 3.79
CA TRP A 159 -14.43 9.08 2.84
C TRP A 159 -13.27 8.38 3.56
N GLN A 160 -12.94 7.16 3.11
CA GLN A 160 -11.90 6.29 3.66
C GLN A 160 -11.09 5.66 2.52
N LEU A 161 -9.76 5.74 2.60
CA LEU A 161 -8.86 5.20 1.57
C LEU A 161 -8.68 3.70 1.73
N VAL A 162 -8.77 2.94 0.64
CA VAL A 162 -8.62 1.49 0.64
C VAL A 162 -7.79 1.04 -0.57
N ASP A 163 -6.77 0.23 -0.34
CA ASP A 163 -5.95 -0.35 -1.40
C ASP A 163 -5.89 -1.88 -1.27
N VAL A 164 -6.75 -2.54 -2.04
CA VAL A 164 -6.85 -4.02 -2.05
C VAL A 164 -5.61 -4.65 -2.64
N HIS A 165 -5.04 -4.05 -3.68
CA HIS A 165 -3.87 -4.61 -4.38
C HIS A 165 -2.66 -4.67 -3.44
N TRP A 166 -2.41 -3.63 -2.66
CA TRP A 166 -1.30 -3.62 -1.72
C TRP A 166 -1.61 -4.37 -0.41
N ALA A 167 -2.88 -4.52 -0.06
CA ALA A 167 -3.32 -5.38 1.05
C ALA A 167 -3.08 -6.87 0.78
N ALA A 168 -3.25 -7.30 -0.46
CA ALA A 168 -2.98 -8.65 -0.92
C ALA A 168 -1.51 -8.77 -1.34
N ARG A 169 -0.58 -8.86 -0.38
CA ARG A 169 0.83 -9.04 -0.74
C ARG A 169 1.05 -10.45 -1.28
N TYR A 170 1.26 -10.54 -2.59
CA TYR A 170 1.81 -11.71 -3.25
C TYR A 170 3.31 -11.76 -2.94
N LEU A 171 3.71 -12.54 -1.93
CA LEU A 171 5.13 -12.81 -1.75
C LEU A 171 5.55 -13.87 -2.77
N SER A 172 6.01 -13.44 -3.95
CA SER A 172 6.90 -14.28 -4.76
C SER A 172 8.22 -14.41 -3.98
N SER A 173 8.36 -15.50 -3.24
CA SER A 173 9.67 -15.90 -2.72
C SER A 173 10.66 -15.91 -3.90
N GLY A 174 11.86 -15.34 -3.72
CA GLY A 174 12.89 -15.13 -4.74
C GLY A 174 13.51 -16.39 -5.36
N LYS A 175 12.72 -17.45 -5.54
CA LYS A 175 12.98 -18.58 -6.42
C LYS A 175 11.67 -18.85 -7.17
N ASN A 176 11.73 -18.78 -8.49
CA ASN A 176 10.68 -19.14 -9.43
C ASN A 176 10.21 -20.59 -9.22
N VAL A 177 9.43 -20.83 -8.17
CA VAL A 177 8.70 -22.05 -7.89
C VAL A 177 7.27 -21.61 -7.59
N PRO A 178 6.29 -21.97 -8.45
CA PRO A 178 4.90 -21.52 -8.33
C PRO A 178 4.17 -21.91 -7.04
N GLU A 179 4.77 -22.73 -6.18
CA GLU A 179 4.10 -23.37 -5.04
C GLU A 179 4.25 -22.62 -3.70
N ASN A 180 5.02 -21.52 -3.63
CA ASN A 180 5.27 -20.81 -2.36
C ASN A 180 4.84 -19.33 -2.39
N VAL A 181 3.66 -19.03 -2.93
CA VAL A 181 3.05 -17.71 -2.77
C VAL A 181 2.47 -17.63 -1.36
N VAL A 182 3.22 -17.03 -0.43
CA VAL A 182 2.68 -16.70 0.89
C VAL A 182 1.81 -15.45 0.71
N TYR A 183 0.50 -15.61 0.85
CA TYR A 183 -0.44 -14.51 0.92
C TYR A 183 -0.30 -13.83 2.28
N GLU A 184 0.47 -12.73 2.33
CA GLU A 184 0.49 -11.90 3.53
C GLU A 184 -0.58 -10.81 3.40
N TYR A 185 -1.59 -10.91 4.24
CA TYR A 185 -2.64 -9.89 4.34
C TYR A 185 -2.14 -8.71 5.18
N ASP A 186 -2.28 -7.49 4.65
CA ASP A 186 -1.93 -6.28 5.38
C ASP A 186 -3.14 -5.35 5.61
N ASP A 187 -3.65 -5.37 6.84
CA ASP A 187 -4.76 -4.52 7.29
C ASP A 187 -4.49 -3.02 7.14
N PHE A 188 -3.22 -2.59 7.12
CA PHE A 188 -2.85 -1.17 6.97
C PHE A 188 -3.61 -0.50 5.83
N TYR A 189 -3.78 -1.22 4.72
CA TYR A 189 -4.41 -0.71 3.50
C TYR A 189 -5.95 -0.69 3.54
N PHE A 190 -6.59 -1.10 4.64
CA PHE A 190 -8.01 -0.84 4.90
C PHE A 190 -8.16 0.44 5.73
N MET A 191 -8.88 1.42 5.21
CA MET A 191 -9.07 2.74 5.84
C MET A 191 -7.73 3.43 6.13
N MET A 192 -6.82 3.48 5.16
CA MET A 192 -5.56 4.22 5.32
C MET A 192 -5.85 5.67 5.70
N GLU A 193 -5.12 6.16 6.70
CA GLU A 193 -5.26 7.56 7.09
C GLU A 193 -4.53 8.44 6.07
N PRO A 194 -5.12 9.57 5.62
CA PRO A 194 -4.52 10.41 4.57
C PRO A 194 -3.07 10.83 4.84
N GLN A 195 -2.75 11.11 6.10
CA GLN A 195 -1.42 11.54 6.54
C GLN A 195 -0.38 10.42 6.47
N GLN A 196 -0.84 9.16 6.41
CA GLN A 196 -0.01 7.98 6.21
C GLN A 196 0.06 7.63 4.72
N ALA A 197 -1.08 7.65 4.02
CA ALA A 197 -1.19 7.32 2.60
C ALA A 197 -0.33 8.23 1.72
N VAL A 198 -0.20 9.52 2.07
CA VAL A 198 0.56 10.49 1.28
C VAL A 198 2.04 10.14 1.10
N TYR A 199 2.62 9.28 1.94
CA TYR A 199 4.00 8.84 1.76
C TYR A 199 4.18 7.88 0.58
N SER A 200 3.10 7.25 0.11
CA SER A 200 3.16 6.25 -0.96
C SER A 200 2.16 6.44 -2.08
N HIS A 201 1.06 7.17 -1.89
CA HIS A 201 -0.03 7.35 -2.85
C HIS A 201 -0.26 8.84 -3.14
N PHE A 202 -0.18 9.24 -4.40
CA PHE A 202 -0.45 10.59 -4.87
C PHE A 202 -1.47 10.58 -6.02
N PRO A 203 -2.69 11.08 -5.82
CA PRO A 203 -3.74 11.04 -6.83
C PRO A 203 -3.53 12.08 -7.94
N GLU A 204 -4.03 11.79 -9.14
CA GLU A 204 -4.08 12.79 -10.24
C GLU A 204 -4.98 13.97 -9.87
N ASP A 205 -6.16 13.69 -9.31
CA ASP A 205 -7.02 14.70 -8.72
C ASP A 205 -6.64 14.90 -7.25
N GLN A 206 -5.96 16.03 -6.99
CA GLN A 206 -5.41 16.38 -5.68
C GLN A 206 -6.47 16.42 -4.56
N ARG A 207 -7.76 16.57 -4.89
CA ARG A 207 -8.84 16.54 -3.89
C ARG A 207 -8.92 15.19 -3.18
N TRP A 208 -8.53 14.10 -3.84
CA TRP A 208 -8.49 12.76 -3.27
C TRP A 208 -7.28 12.47 -2.38
N GLN A 209 -6.40 13.47 -2.14
CA GLN A 209 -5.42 13.36 -1.07
C GLN A 209 -6.09 13.36 0.30
N LEU A 210 -7.30 13.95 0.41
CA LEU A 210 -8.07 14.04 1.65
C LEU A 210 -7.28 14.67 2.82
N LEU A 211 -6.31 15.53 2.48
CA LEU A 211 -5.47 16.27 3.41
C LEU A 211 -5.99 17.71 3.56
N PRO A 212 -5.90 18.30 4.77
CA PRO A 212 -6.25 19.72 4.97
C PRO A 212 -5.45 20.66 4.08
N VAL A 213 -4.18 20.31 3.84
CA VAL A 213 -3.29 21.00 2.89
C VAL A 213 -2.75 19.93 1.94
N PRO A 214 -3.28 19.83 0.71
CA PRO A 214 -2.77 18.91 -0.29
C PRO A 214 -1.31 19.21 -0.63
N LEU A 215 -0.52 18.15 -0.81
CA LEU A 215 0.83 18.26 -1.32
C LEU A 215 0.82 18.47 -2.84
N THR A 216 1.84 19.18 -3.31
CA THR A 216 2.23 19.18 -4.72
C THR A 216 2.97 17.88 -5.08
N LEU A 217 3.05 17.55 -6.37
CA LEU A 217 3.79 16.38 -6.84
C LEU A 217 5.26 16.45 -6.41
N SER A 218 5.90 17.62 -6.50
CA SER A 218 7.30 17.80 -6.07
C SER A 218 7.50 17.57 -4.57
N GLN A 219 6.55 18.00 -3.72
CA GLN A 219 6.61 17.72 -2.29
C GLN A 219 6.44 16.23 -2.01
N PHE A 220 5.51 15.56 -2.70
CA PHE A 220 5.33 14.11 -2.60
C PHE A 220 6.60 13.34 -2.99
N GLU A 221 7.22 13.69 -4.12
CA GLU A 221 8.49 13.08 -4.58
C GLU A 221 9.63 13.27 -3.57
N ASN A 222 9.63 14.39 -2.85
CA ASN A 222 10.64 14.68 -1.83
C ASN A 222 10.39 13.96 -0.49
N LEU A 223 9.22 13.35 -0.26
CA LEU A 223 8.98 12.56 0.94
C LEU A 223 9.76 11.22 0.91
N PRO A 224 10.21 10.72 2.08
CA PRO A 224 10.74 9.36 2.20
C PRO A 224 9.75 8.31 1.69
N LEU A 225 10.27 7.20 1.19
CA LEU A 225 9.45 6.02 0.93
C LEU A 225 9.17 5.30 2.26
N THR A 226 7.92 5.33 2.71
CA THR A 226 7.46 4.50 3.84
C THR A 226 6.51 3.42 3.36
N LYS A 227 6.52 2.28 4.04
CA LYS A 227 5.54 1.19 3.87
C LYS A 227 4.79 0.98 5.19
N SER A 228 3.74 0.16 5.17
CA SER A 228 2.88 -0.15 6.33
C SER A 228 3.64 -0.41 7.64
N GLN A 229 4.80 -1.08 7.55
CA GLN A 229 5.63 -1.41 8.70
C GLN A 229 6.16 -0.19 9.47
N PHE A 230 6.41 0.93 8.78
CA PHE A 230 6.79 2.20 9.40
C PHE A 230 5.72 2.65 10.40
N PHE A 231 4.46 2.62 9.98
CA PHE A 231 3.31 3.01 10.81
C PHE A 231 2.97 1.96 11.87
N LYS A 232 3.09 0.65 11.56
CA LYS A 232 2.85 -0.43 12.52
C LYS A 232 3.80 -0.40 13.72
N CYS A 233 5.05 -0.01 13.48
CA CYS A 233 6.06 0.21 14.52
C CYS A 233 5.97 1.62 15.15
N ALA A 234 5.02 2.45 14.70
CA ALA A 234 4.87 3.85 15.11
C ALA A 234 6.20 4.61 15.02
N ILE A 235 6.91 4.42 13.90
CA ILE A 235 8.15 5.13 13.58
C ILE A 235 7.79 6.57 13.21
N ASP A 236 8.66 7.51 13.56
CA ASP A 236 8.54 8.92 13.22
C ASP A 236 9.89 9.51 12.79
N PHE A 237 9.85 10.48 11.89
CA PHE A 237 11.02 11.22 11.46
C PHE A 237 11.29 12.34 12.47
N LEU A 238 12.41 12.30 13.20
CA LEU A 238 12.73 13.34 14.21
C LEU A 238 13.62 14.47 13.67
N GLN A 239 14.27 14.26 12.52
CA GLN A 239 15.22 15.23 11.95
C GLN A 239 15.12 15.29 10.43
N GLN A 240 15.32 14.15 9.75
CA GLN A 240 15.34 14.09 8.29
C GLN A 240 13.94 13.74 7.77
N HIS A 241 13.25 14.72 7.21
CA HIS A 241 11.89 14.57 6.69
C HIS A 241 11.82 14.43 5.16
N HIS A 242 12.98 14.44 4.49
CA HIS A 242 13.08 14.29 3.03
C HIS A 242 13.67 12.93 2.67
N GLY A 243 13.21 12.36 1.55
CA GLY A 243 13.69 11.08 1.03
C GLY A 243 15.11 11.12 0.46
N VAL A 244 15.64 12.31 0.16
CA VAL A 244 17.01 12.53 -0.30
C VAL A 244 17.71 13.50 0.64
N VAL A 245 18.88 13.09 1.14
CA VAL A 245 19.71 13.88 2.05
C VAL A 245 21.10 14.02 1.44
N ARG A 246 21.62 15.26 1.37
CA ARG A 246 22.96 15.56 0.84
C ARG A 246 23.95 15.71 1.99
N THR A 247 25.15 15.16 1.82
CA THR A 247 26.28 15.30 2.75
C THR A 247 27.54 15.69 1.96
N GLN A 248 28.45 16.47 2.57
CA GLN A 248 29.67 16.96 1.93
C GLN A 248 30.88 16.07 2.21
N ASP A 249 30.96 15.49 3.39
CA ASP A 249 32.10 14.70 3.89
C ASP A 249 31.76 13.22 4.09
N GLY A 250 30.58 12.80 3.59
CA GLY A 250 30.07 11.45 3.80
C GLY A 250 29.61 11.17 5.24
N CYS A 251 29.69 12.15 6.14
CA CYS A 251 29.20 12.03 7.50
C CYS A 251 27.75 12.48 7.57
N LEU A 252 26.90 11.63 8.14
CA LEU A 252 25.50 11.93 8.38
C LEU A 252 25.06 11.30 9.70
N ARG A 253 24.24 12.03 10.46
CA ARG A 253 23.47 11.47 11.56
C ARG A 253 22.00 11.53 11.19
N MET A 254 21.33 10.39 11.32
CA MET A 254 19.89 10.30 11.15
C MET A 254 19.27 9.68 12.40
N THR A 255 18.20 10.28 12.89
CA THR A 255 17.47 9.77 14.06
C THR A 255 16.00 9.60 13.72
N LEU A 256 15.48 8.40 13.96
CA LEU A 256 14.07 8.07 13.91
C LEU A 256 13.55 7.80 15.33
N GLY A 257 12.34 8.25 15.62
CA GLY A 257 11.62 7.87 16.83
C GLY A 257 10.82 6.60 16.59
N PHE A 258 10.52 5.83 17.63
CA PHE A 258 9.53 4.76 17.54
C PHE A 258 8.80 4.58 18.87
N TRP A 259 7.49 4.27 18.80
CA TRP A 259 6.66 4.10 20.01
C TRP A 259 6.19 2.66 20.25
N ARG A 260 6.44 1.75 19.30
CA ARG A 260 6.19 0.32 19.46
C ARG A 260 7.51 -0.43 19.32
N PRO A 261 7.98 -1.11 20.38
CA PRO A 261 9.23 -1.89 20.32
C PRO A 261 9.20 -2.89 19.17
N GLY A 262 10.33 -2.98 18.49
CA GLY A 262 10.51 -3.85 17.34
C GLY A 262 11.97 -4.19 17.11
N GLY A 263 12.19 -5.24 16.32
CA GLY A 263 13.50 -5.48 15.73
C GLY A 263 13.71 -4.52 14.56
N PHE A 264 14.86 -3.85 14.52
CA PHE A 264 15.23 -2.96 13.43
C PHE A 264 16.55 -3.42 12.83
N THR A 265 16.57 -3.58 11.51
CA THR A 265 17.79 -3.82 10.74
C THR A 265 17.81 -2.86 9.56
N TYR A 266 18.94 -2.79 8.87
CA TYR A 266 19.07 -1.92 7.71
C TYR A 266 19.88 -2.60 6.62
N LYS A 267 19.76 -2.06 5.41
CA LYS A 267 20.62 -2.33 4.28
C LYS A 267 21.03 -1.00 3.67
N LEU A 268 22.34 -0.80 3.52
CA LEU A 268 22.89 0.33 2.79
C LEU A 268 23.43 -0.20 1.46
N GLN A 269 23.00 0.41 0.36
CA GLN A 269 23.43 0.06 -0.98
C GLN A 269 23.97 1.27 -1.70
N TYR A 270 24.87 1.05 -2.64
CA TYR A 270 25.50 2.05 -3.48
C TYR A 270 25.03 1.91 -4.92
N LEU A 271 24.78 3.04 -5.59
CA LEU A 271 24.42 3.05 -7.00
C LEU A 271 25.70 3.02 -7.86
N VAL A 272 25.95 1.91 -8.56
CA VAL A 272 27.20 1.72 -9.33
C VAL A 272 27.45 2.84 -10.35
N THR A 273 26.40 3.31 -11.04
CA THR A 273 26.46 4.37 -12.05
C THR A 273 26.85 5.75 -11.50
N SER A 274 26.77 5.93 -10.18
CA SER A 274 27.21 7.16 -9.50
C SER A 274 28.73 7.21 -9.25
N TYR A 275 29.46 6.12 -9.45
CA TYR A 275 30.90 6.06 -9.22
C TYR A 275 31.68 7.01 -10.15
N ASN A 276 32.43 7.93 -9.54
CA ASN A 276 33.19 8.99 -10.22
C ASN A 276 32.35 9.84 -11.18
N ASN A 277 31.03 9.91 -10.98
CA ASN A 277 30.16 10.73 -11.80
C ASN A 277 30.09 12.16 -11.23
N PRO A 278 30.43 13.21 -12.03
CA PRO A 278 30.37 14.59 -11.57
C PRO A 278 28.94 15.14 -11.46
N ASP A 279 27.96 14.53 -12.13
CA ASP A 279 26.57 14.99 -12.16
C ASP A 279 25.64 13.91 -11.58
N LEU A 280 25.50 13.94 -10.25
CA LEU A 280 24.69 12.95 -9.53
C LEU A 280 23.18 13.21 -9.67
N ASP A 281 22.76 14.45 -9.87
CA ASP A 281 21.35 14.84 -9.84
C ASP A 281 20.59 14.43 -11.12
N SER A 282 21.30 14.18 -12.23
CA SER A 282 20.70 13.74 -13.50
C SER A 282 20.65 12.21 -13.67
N LEU A 283 21.20 11.45 -12.72
CA LEU A 283 21.24 10.00 -12.80
C LEU A 283 19.86 9.39 -12.50
N THR A 284 19.43 8.51 -13.40
CA THR A 284 18.33 7.58 -13.13
C THR A 284 18.89 6.33 -12.46
N ALA A 285 18.32 5.94 -11.32
CA ALA A 285 18.74 4.75 -10.60
C ALA A 285 17.82 3.58 -10.93
N TYR A 286 18.41 2.40 -11.11
CA TYR A 286 17.66 1.15 -11.23
C TYR A 286 18.00 0.20 -10.07
N PRO A 287 17.03 -0.52 -9.48
CA PRO A 287 17.30 -1.48 -8.40
C PRO A 287 18.37 -2.53 -8.74
N SER A 288 18.50 -2.92 -10.02
CA SER A 288 19.52 -3.85 -10.52
C SER A 288 20.96 -3.31 -10.45
N GLU A 289 21.12 -2.00 -10.31
CA GLU A 289 22.41 -1.31 -10.25
C GLU A 289 22.85 -1.01 -8.81
N LEU A 290 22.07 -1.45 -7.82
CA LEU A 290 22.38 -1.29 -6.40
C LEU A 290 23.25 -2.44 -5.90
N THR A 291 24.36 -2.10 -5.25
CA THR A 291 25.33 -3.06 -4.71
C THR A 291 25.63 -2.77 -3.24
N ASP A 292 26.05 -3.79 -2.50
CA ASP A 292 26.36 -3.69 -1.07
C ASP A 292 27.83 -3.28 -0.83
N GLN A 293 28.56 -2.92 -1.90
CA GLN A 293 29.96 -2.52 -1.89
C GLN A 293 30.21 -1.37 -2.85
N VAL A 294 31.13 -0.46 -2.52
CA VAL A 294 31.60 0.55 -3.48
C VAL A 294 32.57 -0.11 -4.48
N PRO A 295 32.45 0.17 -5.80
CA PRO A 295 33.41 -0.29 -6.78
C PRO A 295 34.86 0.01 -6.38
N ASN A 296 35.75 -0.97 -6.53
CA ASN A 296 37.20 -0.90 -6.24
C ASN A 296 37.60 -0.78 -4.76
N LEU A 297 36.67 -0.68 -3.81
CA LEU A 297 37.01 -0.59 -2.38
C LEU A 297 37.06 -1.96 -1.69
N ASN A 298 36.36 -2.98 -2.22
CA ASN A 298 36.27 -4.34 -1.67
C ASN A 298 35.87 -4.40 -0.17
N VAL A 299 35.11 -3.41 0.32
CA VAL A 299 34.58 -3.37 1.69
C VAL A 299 33.05 -3.29 1.65
N ASP A 300 32.41 -4.05 2.53
CA ASP A 300 30.95 -4.06 2.72
C ASP A 300 30.46 -2.74 3.33
N LEU A 301 29.41 -2.16 2.74
CA LEU A 301 28.82 -0.89 3.16
C LEU A 301 28.32 -0.89 4.60
N LYS A 302 27.96 -2.05 5.17
CA LYS A 302 27.55 -2.17 6.58
C LYS A 302 28.64 -1.72 7.56
N CYS A 303 29.92 -1.77 7.16
CA CYS A 303 31.03 -1.32 7.99
C CYS A 303 31.06 0.21 8.18
N PHE A 304 30.29 0.95 7.38
CA PHE A 304 30.27 2.41 7.37
C PHE A 304 29.01 3.00 8.03
N VAL A 305 28.19 2.15 8.65
CA VAL A 305 26.98 2.54 9.36
C VAL A 305 27.00 1.96 10.77
N LEU A 306 26.97 2.84 11.77
CA LEU A 306 26.69 2.45 13.14
C LEU A 306 25.20 2.66 13.41
N GLN A 307 24.49 1.58 13.72
CA GLN A 307 23.12 1.62 14.24
C GLN A 307 23.17 1.55 15.77
N GLU A 308 22.53 2.50 16.43
CA GLU A 308 22.30 2.50 17.86
C GLU A 308 20.79 2.56 18.13
N THR A 309 20.27 1.56 18.82
CA THR A 309 18.86 1.51 19.24
C THR A 309 18.77 1.82 20.73
N THR A 310 18.03 2.86 21.07
CA THR A 310 17.70 3.24 22.45
C THR A 310 16.25 2.82 22.78
N LYS A 311 15.67 3.31 23.89
CA LYS A 311 14.31 2.96 24.30
C LYS A 311 13.23 3.39 23.28
N ASP A 312 13.41 4.56 22.69
CA ASP A 312 12.41 5.25 21.85
C ASP A 312 13.03 5.85 20.57
N ARG A 313 14.32 5.61 20.32
CA ARG A 313 15.03 6.16 19.16
C ARG A 313 15.92 5.14 18.49
N LEU A 314 15.96 5.22 17.16
CA LEU A 314 16.86 4.52 16.28
C LEU A 314 17.81 5.54 15.64
N ASN A 315 19.07 5.52 16.05
CA ASN A 315 20.12 6.40 15.54
C ASN A 315 20.97 5.66 14.51
N PHE A 316 21.25 6.34 13.40
CA PHE A 316 22.22 5.90 12.41
C PHE A 316 23.32 6.94 12.27
N PHE A 317 24.57 6.49 12.32
CA PHE A 317 25.75 7.30 12.07
C PHE A 317 26.46 6.74 10.85
N PHE A 318 26.52 7.56 9.80
CA PHE A 318 27.14 7.21 8.53
C PHE A 318 28.52 7.84 8.43
N ARG A 319 29.47 7.09 7.86
CA ARG A 319 30.76 7.59 7.36
C ARG A 319 31.02 6.99 5.99
N LEU A 320 30.35 7.52 4.98
CA LEU A 320 30.35 6.95 3.64
C LEU A 320 31.77 6.98 3.03
N PRO A 321 32.25 5.88 2.43
CA PRO A 321 33.66 5.74 2.05
C PRO A 321 34.05 6.45 0.75
N ALA A 322 33.07 6.88 -0.05
CA ALA A 322 33.30 7.50 -1.36
C ALA A 322 32.14 8.43 -1.74
N SER A 323 32.40 9.35 -2.67
CA SER A 323 31.35 10.17 -3.29
C SER A 323 30.45 9.31 -4.18
N GLY A 324 29.14 9.57 -4.13
CA GLY A 324 28.14 8.90 -4.96
C GLY A 324 26.77 8.86 -4.28
N ILE A 325 25.87 8.06 -4.84
CA ILE A 325 24.48 7.92 -4.36
C ILE A 325 24.35 6.63 -3.56
N TYR A 326 23.75 6.75 -2.38
CA TYR A 326 23.52 5.64 -1.47
C TYR A 326 22.03 5.53 -1.13
N TYR A 327 21.54 4.30 -1.06
CA TYR A 327 20.17 3.96 -0.70
C TYR A 327 20.15 3.23 0.63
N LEU A 328 19.43 3.81 1.59
CA LEU A 328 19.20 3.21 2.89
C LEU A 328 17.80 2.61 2.95
N THR A 329 17.74 1.29 3.13
CA THR A 329 16.50 0.58 3.45
C THR A 329 16.52 0.20 4.92
N ILE A 330 15.48 0.58 5.65
CA ILE A 330 15.30 0.20 7.06
C ILE A 330 14.19 -0.84 7.12
N TYR A 331 14.51 -2.00 7.68
CA TYR A 331 13.53 -3.04 7.96
C TYR A 331 13.13 -2.94 9.43
N ALA A 332 11.84 -3.08 9.66
CA ALA A 332 11.28 -3.10 11.00
C ALA A 332 10.42 -4.35 11.15
N GLN A 333 10.39 -4.91 12.34
CA GLN A 333 9.51 -6.01 12.70
C GLN A 333 8.91 -5.69 14.05
N VAL A 334 7.58 -5.70 14.15
CA VAL A 334 6.91 -5.52 15.45
C VAL A 334 7.31 -6.71 16.34
N SER A 335 7.75 -6.43 17.58
CA SER A 335 8.02 -7.51 18.52
C SER A 335 6.72 -8.24 18.85
N SER A 336 6.67 -9.54 18.56
CA SER A 336 5.63 -10.43 19.08
C SER A 336 5.71 -10.40 20.61
N LYS A 337 4.63 -9.96 21.28
CA LYS A 337 4.48 -10.19 22.72
C LYS A 337 4.01 -11.59 22.99
#